data_AF-A0A386WMJ1-F1
#
_entry.id   AF-A0A386WMJ1-F1
#
_cell.length_a   1.000
_cell.length_b   1.000
_cell.length_c   1.000
_cell.angle_alpha   90.00
_cell.angle_beta   90.00
_cell.angle_gamma   90.00
#
_symmetry.space_group_name_H-M   'P 1'
#
loop_
_entity.id
_entity.type
_entity.pdbx_description
1 polymer ?
#
loop_
_entity_poly.entity_id
_entity_poly.type
_entity_poly.pdbx_seq_one_letter_code
_entity_poly.pdbx_strand_id
1 'polypeptide(L)'
;MVIERQQAEQIASVWARRDSDRLGFPCTPEVEEFDLGYVVSSIVSTEARALPGDLPTTVIDKETGEVSTWPRVPAAAVERMYRQRRPAEPRAPRTVDPAAQLLRELTRLPTPGAAAHLTLDGRQHVAQGAKGDVEVRHHPLVQSYLDELPAGHLVRGGERHAEMIVVSDALYEHDHRRAADGLPPLSLEDARDLLGTSRIESFRVREPGDPAGGPADLRCESCIRFLVHVNVLPWPELAFAEEWRSEPQTPPEPDRFPAEVANALVIAGWRPHFGDEVSAATSVRKVSEVSGTTHTHASFPAALATLTAFPGLVTARQGPGEAVWISRFEVRPRKVAHTADSLADFAAVLGARLFPLGSERQESILAVDEHGRVFALDQAGEWFLGADIDAALTTLLLGRAPARVRDDGTW
;
A
#
# COMPACT_ATOMS: atom_id res chain seq x y z
N MET A 1 -7.19 -19.76 -10.21
CA MET A 1 -5.89 -20.42 -10.43
C MET A 1 -5.63 -21.30 -9.22
N VAL A 2 -5.17 -22.54 -9.39
CA VAL A 2 -4.89 -23.44 -8.24
C VAL A 2 -3.45 -23.23 -7.80
N ILE A 3 -3.20 -23.13 -6.49
CA ILE A 3 -1.86 -23.09 -5.91
C ILE A 3 -1.29 -24.51 -5.90
N GLU A 4 -0.16 -24.69 -6.58
CA GLU A 4 0.56 -25.96 -6.59
C GLU A 4 1.44 -26.12 -5.35
N ARG A 5 1.74 -27.38 -4.99
CA ARG A 5 2.60 -27.69 -3.84
C ARG A 5 3.95 -27.00 -3.92
N GLN A 6 4.57 -27.00 -5.11
CA GLN A 6 5.86 -26.34 -5.33
C GLN A 6 5.78 -24.83 -5.04
N GLN A 7 4.69 -24.19 -5.45
CA GLN A 7 4.47 -22.76 -5.17
C GLN A 7 4.30 -22.52 -3.67
N ALA A 8 3.53 -23.35 -2.98
CA ALA A 8 3.36 -23.27 -1.53
C ALA A 8 4.69 -23.45 -0.77
N GLU A 9 5.54 -24.38 -1.17
CA GLU A 9 6.89 -24.59 -0.61
C GLU A 9 7.82 -23.39 -0.86
N GLN A 10 7.73 -22.76 -2.04
CA GLN A 10 8.48 -21.54 -2.34
C GLN A 10 8.00 -20.35 -1.49
N ILE A 11 6.68 -20.15 -1.37
CA ILE A 11 6.08 -19.13 -0.51
C ILE A 11 6.52 -19.33 0.94
N ALA A 12 6.41 -20.55 1.47
CA ALA A 12 6.85 -20.89 2.82
C ALA A 12 8.34 -20.57 3.04
N SER A 13 9.19 -20.87 2.05
CA SER A 13 10.62 -20.55 2.11
C SER A 13 10.87 -19.04 2.16
N VAL A 14 10.09 -18.24 1.41
CA VAL A 14 10.17 -16.78 1.47
C VAL A 14 9.74 -16.26 2.84
N TRP A 15 8.62 -16.76 3.38
CA TRP A 15 8.12 -16.36 4.70
C TRP A 15 9.09 -16.73 5.83
N ALA A 16 9.62 -17.96 5.82
CA ALA A 16 10.60 -18.39 6.82
C ALA A 16 11.90 -17.58 6.76
N ARG A 17 12.36 -17.17 5.57
CA ARG A 17 13.49 -16.24 5.44
C ARG A 17 13.16 -14.88 6.06
N ARG A 18 12.00 -14.30 5.75
CA ARG A 18 11.55 -13.03 6.35
C ARG A 18 11.42 -13.12 7.87
N ASP A 19 10.93 -14.24 8.40
CA ASP A 19 10.88 -14.49 9.84
C ASP A 19 12.29 -14.57 10.44
N SER A 20 13.22 -15.21 9.73
CA SER A 20 14.63 -15.29 10.17
C SER A 20 15.26 -13.92 10.29
N ASP A 21 15.04 -13.09 9.27
CA ASP A 21 15.52 -11.72 9.19
C ASP A 21 14.92 -10.85 10.31
N ARG A 22 13.60 -10.96 10.53
CA ARG A 22 12.87 -10.21 11.57
C ARG A 22 13.24 -10.63 13.00
N LEU A 23 13.41 -11.92 13.24
CA LEU A 23 13.65 -12.47 14.58
C LEU A 23 15.13 -12.58 14.95
N GLY A 24 16.03 -12.48 13.97
CA GLY A 24 17.48 -12.54 14.17
C GLY A 24 18.04 -13.94 14.41
N PHE A 25 17.30 -14.99 14.07
CA PHE A 25 17.76 -16.38 14.13
C PHE A 25 17.15 -17.24 13.00
N PRO A 26 17.79 -18.34 12.59
CA PRO A 26 17.30 -19.15 11.48
C PRO A 26 15.92 -19.77 11.73
N CYS A 27 14.99 -19.54 10.80
CA CYS A 27 13.70 -20.19 10.71
C CYS A 27 13.68 -21.11 9.47
N THR A 28 13.14 -22.31 9.61
CA THR A 28 12.99 -23.27 8.51
C THR A 28 11.51 -23.43 8.18
N PRO A 29 11.11 -23.41 6.89
CA PRO A 29 9.72 -23.61 6.51
C PRO A 29 9.30 -25.06 6.73
N GLU A 30 8.06 -25.24 7.18
CA GLU A 30 7.36 -26.52 7.21
C GLU A 30 6.04 -26.36 6.44
N VAL A 31 5.77 -27.33 5.56
CA VAL A 31 4.57 -27.35 4.72
C VAL A 31 3.93 -28.73 4.80
N GLU A 32 2.72 -28.79 5.33
CA GLU A 32 1.88 -29.98 5.35
C GLU A 32 0.70 -29.80 4.38
N GLU A 33 0.60 -30.68 3.38
CA GLU A 33 -0.46 -30.62 2.38
C GLU A 33 -1.67 -31.46 2.81
N PHE A 34 -2.86 -30.92 2.59
CA PHE A 34 -4.15 -31.63 2.70
C PHE A 34 -5.01 -31.33 1.46
N ASP A 35 -6.16 -31.99 1.34
CA ASP A 35 -7.04 -31.89 0.17
C ASP A 35 -7.50 -30.46 -0.18
N LEU A 36 -7.67 -29.57 0.80
CA LEU A 36 -8.15 -28.19 0.57
C LEU A 36 -7.01 -27.14 0.54
N GLY A 37 -5.77 -27.50 0.86
CA GLY A 37 -4.73 -26.49 1.09
C GLY A 37 -3.40 -26.98 1.64
N TYR A 38 -2.65 -26.01 2.12
CA TYR A 38 -1.33 -26.20 2.72
C TYR A 38 -1.30 -25.54 4.10
N VAL A 39 -0.97 -26.28 5.14
CA VAL A 39 -0.63 -25.73 6.46
C VAL A 39 0.85 -25.37 6.42
N VAL A 40 1.16 -24.08 6.61
CA VAL A 40 2.51 -23.53 6.55
C VAL A 40 2.89 -23.00 7.93
N SER A 41 4.09 -23.31 8.38
CA SER A 41 4.64 -22.71 9.59
C SER A 41 6.16 -22.55 9.51
N SER A 42 6.69 -21.64 10.32
CA SER A 42 8.13 -21.45 10.51
C SER A 42 8.58 -22.18 11.78
N ILE A 43 9.52 -23.12 11.64
CA ILE A 43 10.16 -23.82 12.76
C ILE A 43 11.45 -23.10 13.13
N VAL A 44 11.71 -23.01 14.44
CA VAL A 44 12.94 -22.44 15.01
C VAL A 44 13.62 -23.46 15.91
N SER A 45 14.91 -23.26 16.20
CA SER A 45 15.61 -24.11 17.16
C SER A 45 14.95 -24.02 18.54
N THR A 46 15.06 -25.07 19.34
CA THR A 46 14.54 -25.09 20.72
C THR A 46 15.24 -24.08 21.65
N GLU A 47 16.39 -23.58 21.23
CA GLU A 47 17.17 -22.56 21.95
C GLU A 47 16.70 -21.14 21.58
N ALA A 48 15.97 -20.97 20.48
CA ALA A 48 15.42 -19.69 20.06
C ALA A 48 14.24 -19.28 20.95
N ARG A 49 14.24 -18.03 21.41
CA ARG A 49 13.17 -17.46 22.23
C ARG A 49 12.12 -16.76 21.36
N ALA A 50 11.36 -17.54 20.58
CA ALA A 50 10.19 -17.01 19.89
C ALA A 50 9.06 -16.72 20.90
N LEU A 51 8.48 -15.52 20.83
CA LEU A 51 7.34 -15.11 21.64
C LEU A 51 6.02 -15.64 21.03
N PRO A 52 4.95 -15.78 21.83
CA PRO A 52 3.62 -16.05 21.29
C PRO A 52 3.22 -15.03 20.22
N GLY A 53 2.85 -15.51 19.04
CA GLY A 53 2.50 -14.68 17.89
C GLY A 53 3.63 -14.44 16.89
N ASP A 54 4.90 -14.73 17.25
CA ASP A 54 6.04 -14.52 16.34
C ASP A 54 6.02 -15.43 15.12
N LEU A 55 5.48 -16.63 15.25
CA LEU A 55 5.51 -17.66 14.21
C LEU A 55 4.09 -18.20 14.03
N PRO A 56 3.21 -17.45 13.32
CA PRO A 56 1.85 -17.89 13.11
C PRO A 56 1.82 -19.19 12.29
N THR A 57 0.82 -20.03 12.56
CA THR A 57 0.47 -21.12 11.65
C THR A 57 -0.51 -20.56 10.62
N THR A 58 -0.24 -20.81 9.35
CA THR A 58 -0.98 -20.21 8.25
C THR A 58 -1.54 -21.31 7.36
N VAL A 59 -2.74 -21.11 6.80
CA VAL A 59 -3.29 -22.00 5.77
C VAL A 59 -3.37 -21.23 4.46
N ILE A 60 -2.84 -21.82 3.39
CA ILE A 60 -3.04 -21.40 2.00
C ILE A 60 -4.14 -22.28 1.40
N ASP A 61 -5.29 -21.71 1.03
CA ASP A 61 -6.33 -22.44 0.29
C ASP A 61 -5.82 -22.79 -1.11
N LYS A 62 -5.91 -24.07 -1.47
CA LYS A 62 -5.36 -24.58 -2.73
C LYS A 62 -6.07 -24.02 -3.96
N GLU A 63 -7.36 -23.71 -3.86
CA GLU A 63 -8.19 -23.30 -5.00
C GLU A 63 -8.23 -21.78 -5.18
N THR A 64 -8.18 -21.02 -4.09
CA THR A 64 -8.30 -19.55 -4.12
C THR A 64 -6.99 -18.83 -3.88
N GLY A 65 -5.98 -19.49 -3.31
CA GLY A 65 -4.76 -18.85 -2.82
C GLY A 65 -4.99 -17.92 -1.63
N GLU A 66 -6.16 -18.00 -0.98
CA GLU A 66 -6.43 -17.21 0.23
C GLU A 66 -5.57 -17.68 1.39
N VAL A 67 -5.01 -16.71 2.10
CA VAL A 67 -4.14 -16.93 3.26
C VAL A 67 -4.90 -16.63 4.54
N SER A 68 -4.89 -17.56 5.50
CA SER A 68 -5.55 -17.38 6.79
C SER A 68 -4.66 -17.81 7.96
N THR A 69 -4.72 -17.08 9.06
CA THR A 69 -3.91 -17.34 10.26
C THR A 69 -4.68 -18.16 11.29
N TRP A 70 -4.01 -19.16 11.87
CA TRP A 70 -4.57 -20.15 12.78
C TRP A 70 -3.73 -20.30 14.06
N PRO A 71 -4.34 -20.79 15.16
CA PRO A 71 -3.59 -21.09 16.38
C PRO A 71 -2.45 -22.08 16.12
N ARG A 72 -1.36 -21.94 16.88
CA ARG A 72 -0.20 -22.83 16.79
C ARG A 72 -0.49 -24.17 17.47
N VAL A 73 -1.19 -25.04 16.75
CA VAL A 73 -1.56 -26.42 17.11
C VAL A 73 -1.11 -27.38 16.00
N PRO A 74 -1.05 -28.71 16.23
CA PRO A 74 -0.66 -29.66 15.18
C PRO A 74 -1.49 -29.50 13.90
N ALA A 75 -0.88 -29.68 12.72
CA ALA A 75 -1.54 -29.43 11.43
C ALA A 75 -2.87 -30.16 11.28
N ALA A 76 -2.95 -31.44 11.69
CA ALA A 76 -4.21 -32.20 11.67
C ALA A 76 -5.35 -31.54 12.49
N ALA A 77 -5.04 -30.75 13.52
CA ALA A 77 -6.05 -29.97 14.23
C ALA A 77 -6.44 -28.70 13.46
N VAL A 78 -5.46 -28.01 12.86
CA VAL A 78 -5.70 -26.86 11.96
C VAL A 78 -6.58 -27.28 10.77
N GLU A 79 -6.31 -28.41 10.13
CA GLU A 79 -7.12 -28.95 9.04
C GLU A 79 -8.59 -29.13 9.43
N ARG A 80 -8.85 -29.74 10.60
CA ARG A 80 -10.22 -29.92 11.11
C ARG A 80 -10.91 -28.58 11.34
N MET A 81 -10.21 -27.63 11.96
CA MET A 81 -10.75 -26.29 12.21
C MET A 81 -10.99 -25.53 10.89
N TYR A 82 -10.08 -25.66 9.93
CA TYR A 82 -10.19 -25.07 8.60
C TYR A 82 -11.43 -25.59 7.87
N ARG A 83 -11.63 -26.90 7.81
CA ARG A 83 -12.85 -27.51 7.21
C ARG A 83 -14.15 -26.99 7.83
N GLN A 84 -14.16 -26.75 9.15
CA GLN A 84 -15.34 -26.27 9.86
C GLN A 84 -15.65 -24.80 9.57
N ARG A 85 -14.63 -23.98 9.28
CA ARG A 85 -14.80 -22.53 9.04
C ARG A 85 -14.74 -22.13 7.57
N ARG A 86 -14.28 -23.01 6.68
CA ARG A 86 -14.22 -22.74 5.25
C ARG A 86 -15.63 -22.45 4.73
N PRO A 87 -15.84 -21.34 3.99
CA PRO A 87 -17.13 -21.04 3.38
C PRO A 87 -17.64 -22.20 2.51
N ALA A 88 -18.96 -22.41 2.51
CA ALA A 88 -19.59 -23.40 1.63
C ALA A 88 -19.51 -22.96 0.16
N GLU A 89 -19.54 -23.94 -0.75
CA GLU A 89 -19.62 -23.68 -2.19
C GLU A 89 -21.08 -23.44 -2.63
N PRO A 90 -21.32 -22.59 -3.65
CA PRO A 90 -20.34 -21.75 -4.34
C PRO A 90 -19.86 -20.60 -3.44
N ARG A 91 -18.59 -20.18 -3.55
CA ARG A 91 -18.08 -19.04 -2.76
C ARG A 91 -18.53 -17.69 -3.33
N ALA A 92 -18.58 -16.69 -2.45
CA ALA A 92 -18.77 -15.30 -2.86
C ALA A 92 -17.60 -14.84 -3.78
N PRO A 93 -17.87 -14.01 -4.79
CA PRO A 93 -16.80 -13.39 -5.58
C PRO A 93 -15.84 -12.57 -4.71
N ARG A 94 -14.59 -12.46 -5.15
CA ARG A 94 -13.58 -11.58 -4.55
C ARG A 94 -13.22 -10.47 -5.51
N THR A 95 -12.96 -9.30 -4.96
CA THR A 95 -12.59 -8.09 -5.71
C THR A 95 -11.24 -8.25 -6.39
N VAL A 96 -10.31 -8.95 -5.75
CA VAL A 96 -8.96 -9.22 -6.24
C VAL A 96 -8.69 -10.70 -6.08
N ASP A 97 -8.06 -11.33 -7.08
CA ASP A 97 -7.63 -12.73 -7.01
C ASP A 97 -6.55 -12.91 -5.92
N PRO A 98 -6.84 -13.59 -4.79
CA PRO A 98 -5.88 -13.75 -3.71
C PRO A 98 -4.64 -14.52 -4.15
N ALA A 99 -4.79 -15.49 -5.06
CA ALA A 99 -3.67 -16.27 -5.58
C ALA A 99 -2.66 -15.40 -6.33
N ALA A 100 -3.12 -14.39 -7.08
CA ALA A 100 -2.23 -13.49 -7.81
C ALA A 100 -1.41 -12.60 -6.85
N GLN A 101 -2.02 -12.10 -5.78
CA GLN A 101 -1.31 -11.34 -4.74
C GLN A 101 -0.29 -12.22 -4.02
N LEU A 102 -0.69 -13.43 -3.63
CA LEU A 102 0.17 -14.38 -2.92
C LEU A 102 1.39 -14.78 -3.76
N LEU A 103 1.20 -15.09 -5.05
CA LEU A 103 2.32 -15.46 -5.92
C LEU A 103 3.27 -14.30 -6.19
N ARG A 104 2.80 -13.05 -6.18
CA ARG A 104 3.66 -11.87 -6.29
C ARG A 104 4.67 -11.77 -5.13
N GLU A 105 4.33 -12.28 -3.94
CA GLU A 105 5.25 -12.30 -2.81
C GLU A 105 6.50 -13.16 -3.01
N LEU A 106 6.49 -14.08 -3.99
CA LEU A 106 7.65 -14.89 -4.33
C LEU A 106 8.84 -14.02 -4.79
N THR A 107 8.54 -12.91 -5.45
CA THR A 107 9.55 -12.05 -6.09
C THR A 107 9.55 -10.62 -5.59
N ARG A 108 8.50 -10.19 -4.87
CA ARG A 108 8.35 -8.82 -4.38
C ARG A 108 8.05 -8.78 -2.88
N LEU A 109 8.49 -7.72 -2.22
CA LEU A 109 8.04 -7.42 -0.86
C LEU A 109 6.60 -6.87 -0.84
N PRO A 110 5.81 -7.19 0.20
CA PRO A 110 4.47 -6.60 0.38
C PRO A 110 4.53 -5.13 0.83
N THR A 111 5.69 -4.65 1.30
CA THR A 111 5.91 -3.27 1.74
C THR A 111 6.34 -2.36 0.57
N PRO A 112 6.04 -1.06 0.60
CA PRO A 112 5.01 -0.45 1.45
C PRO A 112 3.61 -0.91 1.03
N GLY A 113 2.73 -1.15 1.98
CA GLY A 113 1.36 -1.59 1.71
C GLY A 113 0.37 -1.02 2.72
N ALA A 114 -0.89 -1.43 2.59
CA ALA A 114 -1.90 -1.15 3.61
C ALA A 114 -2.87 -2.33 3.72
N ALA A 115 -3.51 -2.44 4.89
CA ALA A 115 -4.58 -3.36 5.17
C ALA A 115 -5.78 -2.60 5.77
N ALA A 116 -6.99 -3.06 5.48
CA ALA A 116 -8.21 -2.53 6.05
C ALA A 116 -9.02 -3.65 6.68
N HIS A 117 -9.47 -3.45 7.91
CA HIS A 117 -10.35 -4.35 8.65
C HIS A 117 -11.73 -3.71 8.75
N LEU A 118 -12.74 -4.35 8.18
CA LEU A 118 -14.13 -3.93 8.28
C LEU A 118 -14.89 -4.93 9.16
N THR A 119 -15.36 -4.50 10.32
CA THR A 119 -16.19 -5.31 11.21
C THR A 119 -17.66 -4.99 10.95
N LEU A 120 -18.42 -5.98 10.50
CA LEU A 120 -19.84 -5.90 10.15
C LEU A 120 -20.56 -7.10 10.77
N ASP A 121 -21.65 -6.86 11.52
CA ASP A 121 -22.43 -7.91 12.22
C ASP A 121 -21.57 -8.85 13.08
N GLY A 122 -20.52 -8.33 13.71
CA GLY A 122 -19.58 -9.10 14.53
C GLY A 122 -18.61 -9.99 13.73
N ARG A 123 -18.67 -9.96 12.39
CA ARG A 123 -17.71 -10.59 11.49
C ARG A 123 -16.69 -9.57 11.00
N GLN A 124 -15.42 -9.93 11.01
CA GLN A 124 -14.35 -9.10 10.47
C GLN A 124 -14.02 -9.53 9.05
N HIS A 125 -14.04 -8.58 8.13
CA HIS A 125 -13.53 -8.69 6.76
C HIS A 125 -12.18 -7.99 6.70
N VAL A 126 -11.22 -8.58 5.97
CA VAL A 126 -9.85 -8.04 5.85
C VAL A 126 -9.47 -8.03 4.39
N ALA A 127 -8.94 -6.90 3.92
CA ALA A 127 -8.30 -6.79 2.62
C ALA A 127 -7.00 -6.02 2.69
N GLN A 128 -6.16 -6.20 1.67
CA GLN A 128 -4.93 -5.45 1.45
C GLN A 128 -5.04 -4.64 0.17
N GLY A 129 -4.21 -3.59 0.05
CA GLY A 129 -4.06 -2.88 -1.21
C GLY A 129 -3.52 -3.80 -2.31
N ALA A 130 -4.06 -3.66 -3.52
CA ALA A 130 -3.76 -4.56 -4.62
C ALA A 130 -2.60 -4.06 -5.49
N LYS A 131 -1.47 -4.77 -5.44
CA LYS A 131 -0.27 -4.46 -6.21
C LYS A 131 -0.09 -5.33 -7.45
N GLY A 132 0.74 -4.86 -8.37
CA GLY A 132 1.11 -5.57 -9.59
C GLY A 132 0.00 -5.57 -10.63
N ASP A 133 0.19 -6.40 -11.66
CA ASP A 133 -0.71 -6.49 -12.82
C ASP A 133 -1.94 -7.37 -12.55
N VAL A 134 -2.58 -7.18 -11.39
CA VAL A 134 -3.83 -7.85 -11.05
C VAL A 134 -5.04 -7.05 -11.52
N GLU A 135 -6.05 -7.78 -11.99
CA GLU A 135 -7.36 -7.22 -12.28
C GLU A 135 -8.12 -6.98 -10.97
N VAL A 136 -8.82 -5.84 -10.89
CA VAL A 136 -9.65 -5.47 -9.76
C VAL A 136 -11.10 -5.42 -10.25
N ARG A 137 -11.94 -6.29 -9.71
CA ARG A 137 -13.35 -6.47 -10.10
C ARG A 137 -14.26 -6.11 -8.93
N HIS A 138 -14.42 -4.82 -8.72
CA HIS A 138 -15.27 -4.29 -7.65
C HIS A 138 -16.71 -4.74 -7.75
N HIS A 139 -17.36 -4.85 -6.58
CA HIS A 139 -18.80 -5.03 -6.45
C HIS A 139 -19.54 -3.95 -7.28
N PRO A 140 -20.66 -4.27 -7.95
CA PRO A 140 -21.33 -3.34 -8.85
C PRO A 140 -21.62 -1.95 -8.25
N LEU A 141 -21.97 -1.87 -6.97
CA LEU A 141 -22.17 -0.59 -6.27
C LEU A 141 -20.88 0.24 -6.13
N VAL A 142 -19.75 -0.41 -5.86
CA VAL A 142 -18.44 0.26 -5.76
C VAL A 142 -17.95 0.65 -7.16
N GLN A 143 -18.16 -0.21 -8.16
CA GLN A 143 -17.84 0.10 -9.55
C GLN A 143 -18.66 1.30 -10.06
N SER A 144 -19.97 1.36 -9.78
CA SER A 144 -20.83 2.50 -10.15
C SER A 144 -20.32 3.81 -9.53
N TYR A 145 -19.93 3.78 -8.26
CA TYR A 145 -19.32 4.96 -7.62
C TYR A 145 -18.04 5.40 -8.35
N LEU A 146 -17.14 4.46 -8.69
CA LEU A 146 -15.91 4.76 -9.40
C LEU A 146 -16.15 5.30 -10.82
N ASP A 147 -17.12 4.75 -11.55
CA ASP A 147 -17.48 5.15 -12.91
C ASP A 147 -18.09 6.56 -12.96
N GLU A 148 -18.75 6.99 -11.88
CA GLU A 148 -19.36 8.32 -11.75
C GLU A 148 -18.36 9.42 -11.33
N LEU A 149 -17.16 9.06 -10.88
CA LEU A 149 -16.16 10.04 -10.44
C LEU A 149 -15.62 10.86 -11.63
N PRO A 150 -15.62 12.20 -11.54
CA PRO A 150 -14.89 13.01 -12.52
C PRO A 150 -13.40 12.74 -12.46
N ALA A 151 -12.69 12.97 -13.57
CA ALA A 151 -11.23 12.96 -13.60
C ALA A 151 -10.67 13.85 -12.47
N GLY A 152 -9.55 13.43 -11.88
CA GLY A 152 -8.93 14.14 -10.76
C GLY A 152 -9.54 13.84 -9.39
N HIS A 153 -10.66 13.12 -9.27
CA HIS A 153 -11.32 12.86 -7.98
C HIS A 153 -10.88 11.55 -7.30
N LEU A 154 -10.03 10.78 -7.97
CA LEU A 154 -9.43 9.57 -7.44
C LEU A 154 -7.93 9.78 -7.22
N VAL A 155 -7.44 9.55 -6.00
CA VAL A 155 -6.00 9.42 -5.72
C VAL A 155 -5.43 8.35 -6.64
N ARG A 156 -4.17 8.51 -7.04
CA ARG A 156 -3.45 7.53 -7.85
C ARG A 156 -3.65 6.11 -7.31
N GLY A 157 -4.24 5.23 -8.13
CA GLY A 157 -4.52 3.85 -7.77
C GLY A 157 -5.57 3.66 -6.68
N GLY A 158 -6.40 4.67 -6.39
CA GLY A 158 -7.39 4.65 -5.31
C GLY A 158 -8.37 3.48 -5.38
N GLU A 159 -8.67 3.00 -6.59
CA GLU A 159 -9.50 1.80 -6.82
C GLU A 159 -8.83 0.52 -6.30
N ARG A 160 -7.53 0.52 -6.04
CA ARG A 160 -6.76 -0.62 -5.54
C ARG A 160 -6.53 -0.56 -4.03
N HIS A 161 -7.08 0.43 -3.35
CA HIS A 161 -6.85 0.63 -1.93
C HIS A 161 -7.61 -0.39 -1.09
N ALA A 162 -6.99 -0.80 0.02
CA ALA A 162 -7.52 -1.81 0.93
C ALA A 162 -8.94 -1.47 1.41
N GLU A 163 -9.26 -0.19 1.63
CA GLU A 163 -10.56 0.25 2.11
C GLU A 163 -11.69 0.05 1.09
N MET A 164 -11.41 0.26 -0.20
CA MET A 164 -12.41 -0.01 -1.25
C MET A 164 -12.58 -1.51 -1.46
N ILE A 165 -11.47 -2.25 -1.46
CA ILE A 165 -11.48 -3.70 -1.64
C ILE A 165 -12.23 -4.39 -0.50
N VAL A 166 -12.01 -4.02 0.77
CA VAL A 166 -12.68 -4.66 1.91
C VAL A 166 -14.19 -4.41 1.91
N VAL A 167 -14.63 -3.20 1.54
CA VAL A 167 -16.06 -2.89 1.40
C VAL A 167 -16.67 -3.67 0.25
N SER A 168 -15.99 -3.72 -0.90
CA SER A 168 -16.42 -4.49 -2.06
C SER A 168 -16.56 -5.99 -1.74
N ASP A 169 -15.57 -6.60 -1.07
CA ASP A 169 -15.61 -8.00 -0.65
C ASP A 169 -16.76 -8.27 0.35
N ALA A 170 -17.01 -7.35 1.29
CA ALA A 170 -18.13 -7.48 2.24
C ALA A 170 -19.50 -7.41 1.54
N LEU A 171 -19.65 -6.54 0.54
CA LEU A 171 -20.86 -6.43 -0.27
C LEU A 171 -21.08 -7.70 -1.11
N TYR A 172 -20.04 -8.22 -1.77
CA TYR A 172 -20.13 -9.50 -2.49
C TYR A 172 -20.57 -10.64 -1.58
N GLU A 173 -20.01 -10.73 -0.37
CA GLU A 173 -20.40 -11.77 0.59
C GLU A 173 -21.86 -11.62 1.04
N HIS A 174 -22.33 -10.39 1.22
CA HIS A 174 -23.72 -10.13 1.60
C HIS A 174 -24.69 -10.45 0.45
N ASP A 175 -24.42 -10.00 -0.76
CA ASP A 175 -25.24 -10.30 -1.95
C ASP A 175 -25.25 -11.78 -2.29
N HIS A 176 -24.12 -12.47 -2.07
CA HIS A 176 -24.05 -13.91 -2.22
C HIS A 176 -25.02 -14.64 -1.28
N ARG A 177 -25.10 -14.22 -0.01
CA ARG A 177 -26.08 -14.77 0.95
C ARG A 177 -27.52 -14.44 0.55
N ARG A 178 -27.77 -13.20 0.15
CA ARG A 178 -29.10 -12.76 -0.35
C ARG A 178 -29.57 -13.59 -1.54
N ALA A 179 -28.68 -13.85 -2.49
CA ALA A 179 -28.98 -14.66 -3.67
C ALA A 179 -29.33 -16.11 -3.27
N ALA A 180 -28.66 -16.68 -2.27
CA ALA A 180 -29.01 -18.01 -1.74
C ALA A 180 -30.42 -18.04 -1.11
N ASP A 181 -30.86 -16.91 -0.55
CA ASP A 181 -32.21 -16.72 0.01
C ASP A 181 -33.25 -16.27 -1.05
N GLY A 182 -32.87 -16.15 -2.33
CA GLY A 182 -33.74 -15.71 -3.42
C GLY A 182 -34.09 -14.21 -3.38
N LEU A 183 -33.31 -13.41 -2.65
CA LEU A 183 -33.46 -11.96 -2.55
C LEU A 183 -32.67 -11.24 -3.67
N PRO A 184 -33.13 -10.05 -4.11
CA PRO A 184 -32.38 -9.26 -5.07
C PRO A 184 -31.07 -8.72 -4.47
N PRO A 185 -30.08 -8.40 -5.33
CA PRO A 185 -28.87 -7.67 -4.92
C PRO A 185 -29.19 -6.39 -4.15
N LEU A 186 -28.27 -5.95 -3.30
CA LEU A 186 -28.38 -4.71 -2.54
C LEU A 186 -28.54 -3.51 -3.47
N SER A 187 -29.48 -2.63 -3.15
CA SER A 187 -29.44 -1.25 -3.63
C SER A 187 -28.37 -0.43 -2.88
N LEU A 188 -28.06 0.77 -3.37
CA LEU A 188 -27.16 1.68 -2.65
C LEU A 188 -27.72 2.08 -1.28
N GLU A 189 -29.04 2.22 -1.15
CA GLU A 189 -29.69 2.53 0.13
C GLU A 189 -29.55 1.36 1.10
N ASP A 190 -29.84 0.13 0.66
CA ASP A 190 -29.65 -1.07 1.48
C ASP A 190 -28.18 -1.22 1.93
N ALA A 191 -27.23 -0.95 1.03
CA ALA A 191 -25.81 -1.01 1.34
C ALA A 191 -25.40 0.03 2.39
N ARG A 192 -25.94 1.26 2.33
CA ARG A 192 -25.68 2.31 3.34
C ARG A 192 -26.26 1.96 4.70
N ASP A 193 -27.43 1.36 4.75
CA ASP A 193 -28.06 0.91 6.00
C ASP A 193 -27.24 -0.21 6.65
N LEU A 194 -26.82 -1.20 5.84
CA LEU A 194 -25.96 -2.29 6.29
C LEU A 194 -24.61 -1.78 6.80
N LEU A 195 -23.89 -1.04 5.95
CA LEU A 195 -22.53 -0.57 6.23
C LEU A 195 -22.50 0.51 7.32
N GLY A 196 -23.61 1.21 7.56
CA GLY A 196 -23.76 2.19 8.65
C GLY A 196 -23.57 1.63 10.05
N THR A 197 -23.66 0.30 10.21
CA THR A 197 -23.43 -0.40 11.48
C THR A 197 -21.98 -0.90 11.63
N SER A 198 -21.16 -0.73 10.60
CA SER A 198 -19.80 -1.27 10.55
C SER A 198 -18.79 -0.39 11.27
N ARG A 199 -17.63 -0.97 11.58
CA ARG A 199 -16.43 -0.25 12.01
C ARG A 199 -15.27 -0.60 11.10
N ILE A 200 -14.57 0.41 10.60
CA ILE A 200 -13.37 0.21 9.77
C ILE A 200 -12.10 0.67 10.51
N GLU A 201 -11.04 -0.11 10.41
CA GLU A 201 -9.69 0.20 10.85
C GLU A 201 -8.71 0.04 9.69
N SER A 202 -7.79 0.99 9.54
CA SER A 202 -6.76 0.97 8.49
C SER A 202 -5.37 0.83 9.11
N PHE A 203 -4.50 0.09 8.44
CA PHE A 203 -3.14 -0.20 8.89
C PHE A 203 -2.16 0.02 7.74
N ARG A 204 -1.07 0.72 8.01
CA ARG A 204 0.08 0.83 7.10
C ARG A 204 1.02 -0.35 7.32
N VAL A 205 1.31 -1.07 6.25
CA VAL A 205 2.26 -2.18 6.23
C VAL A 205 3.62 -1.62 5.81
N ARG A 206 4.54 -1.54 6.76
CA ARG A 206 5.90 -0.98 6.62
C ARG A 206 6.95 -2.00 7.04
N GLU A 207 8.22 -1.67 6.79
CA GLU A 207 9.34 -2.45 7.28
C GLU A 207 9.34 -2.57 8.81
N PRO A 208 9.86 -3.67 9.38
CA PRO A 208 10.03 -3.81 10.82
C PRO A 208 10.77 -2.61 11.43
N GLY A 209 10.21 -2.03 12.48
CA GLY A 209 10.80 -0.88 13.17
C GLY A 209 10.55 0.49 12.52
N ASP A 210 9.86 0.55 11.37
CA ASP A 210 9.42 1.82 10.80
C ASP A 210 8.31 2.44 11.70
N PRO A 211 8.52 3.65 12.26
CA PRO A 211 7.52 4.31 13.10
C PRO A 211 6.23 4.70 12.36
N ALA A 212 6.21 4.68 11.03
CA ALA A 212 5.00 4.88 10.22
C ALA A 212 4.18 3.59 10.02
N GLY A 213 4.68 2.43 10.47
CA GLY A 213 3.95 1.16 10.41
C GLY A 213 2.87 1.03 11.48
N GLY A 214 1.85 0.20 11.21
CA GLY A 214 0.77 -0.09 12.16
C GLY A 214 -0.50 0.74 11.89
N PRO A 215 -1.34 0.99 12.91
CA PRO A 215 -2.59 1.73 12.74
C PRO A 215 -2.40 3.07 12.01
N ALA A 216 -3.31 3.36 11.09
CA ALA A 216 -3.33 4.58 10.31
C ALA A 216 -4.57 5.40 10.67
N ASP A 217 -4.35 6.52 11.36
CA ASP A 217 -5.44 7.41 11.80
C ASP A 217 -6.07 8.17 10.63
N LEU A 218 -5.33 8.35 9.53
CA LEU A 218 -5.77 9.06 8.35
C LEU A 218 -5.70 8.15 7.13
N ARG A 219 -6.75 8.20 6.31
CA ARG A 219 -6.87 7.49 5.04
C ARG A 219 -6.68 8.48 3.89
N CYS A 220 -6.43 7.97 2.68
CA CYS A 220 -6.36 8.84 1.50
C CYS A 220 -7.71 9.55 1.24
N GLU A 221 -7.69 10.64 0.50
CA GLU A 221 -8.84 11.51 0.26
C GLU A 221 -9.97 10.79 -0.48
N SER A 222 -9.64 9.85 -1.37
CA SER A 222 -10.61 9.03 -2.07
C SER A 222 -11.26 7.99 -1.16
N CYS A 223 -10.48 7.34 -0.29
CA CYS A 223 -11.03 6.39 0.68
C CYS A 223 -11.96 7.10 1.66
N ILE A 224 -11.60 8.28 2.16
CA ILE A 224 -12.48 9.07 3.04
C ILE A 224 -13.81 9.39 2.34
N ARG A 225 -13.75 9.95 1.12
CA ARG A 225 -14.96 10.30 0.35
C ARG A 225 -15.85 9.10 0.08
N PHE A 226 -15.25 7.99 -0.35
CA PHE A 226 -15.97 6.76 -0.62
C PHE A 226 -16.63 6.20 0.64
N LEU A 227 -15.88 6.08 1.74
CA LEU A 227 -16.40 5.51 2.99
C LEU A 227 -17.52 6.37 3.59
N VAL A 228 -17.47 7.70 3.44
CA VAL A 228 -18.60 8.57 3.78
C VAL A 228 -19.77 8.35 2.83
N HIS A 229 -19.53 8.21 1.53
CA HIS A 229 -20.56 7.96 0.53
C HIS A 229 -21.33 6.66 0.79
N VAL A 230 -20.66 5.59 1.23
CA VAL A 230 -21.28 4.31 1.59
C VAL A 230 -21.66 4.18 3.07
N ASN A 231 -21.61 5.29 3.82
CA ASN A 231 -22.02 5.39 5.22
C ASN A 231 -21.17 4.57 6.22
N VAL A 232 -19.97 4.13 5.85
CA VAL A 232 -19.00 3.50 6.78
C VAL A 232 -18.36 4.55 7.70
N LEU A 233 -18.23 5.79 7.22
CA LEU A 233 -17.71 6.91 7.99
C LEU A 233 -18.74 8.03 8.14
N PRO A 234 -18.72 8.75 9.28
CA PRO A 234 -19.60 9.89 9.47
C PRO A 234 -19.13 11.07 8.61
N TRP A 235 -20.09 11.90 8.17
CA TRP A 235 -19.83 13.04 7.29
C TRP A 235 -18.72 14.02 7.75
N PRO A 236 -18.46 14.28 9.05
CA PRO A 236 -17.40 15.21 9.46
C PRO A 236 -16.00 14.78 9.05
N GLU A 237 -15.79 13.49 8.74
CA GLU A 237 -14.51 12.97 8.23
C GLU A 237 -14.11 13.63 6.91
N LEU A 238 -15.06 14.18 6.14
CA LEU A 238 -14.78 14.93 4.91
C LEU A 238 -13.85 16.13 5.13
N ALA A 239 -13.77 16.67 6.36
CA ALA A 239 -12.84 17.74 6.72
C ALA A 239 -11.37 17.38 6.44
N PHE A 240 -11.00 16.11 6.59
CA PHE A 240 -9.64 15.62 6.33
C PHE A 240 -9.31 15.49 4.84
N ALA A 241 -10.30 15.74 3.98
CA ALA A 241 -10.20 15.59 2.55
C ALA A 241 -10.60 16.88 1.81
N GLU A 242 -10.78 18.00 2.53
CA GLU A 242 -11.13 19.30 1.95
C GLU A 242 -10.10 19.81 0.95
N GLU A 243 -10.55 20.50 -0.10
CA GLU A 243 -9.65 21.13 -1.06
C GLU A 243 -8.85 22.26 -0.41
N TRP A 244 -7.57 22.35 -0.75
CA TRP A 244 -6.74 23.51 -0.40
C TRP A 244 -5.95 23.93 -1.64
N ARG A 245 -6.16 25.19 -2.05
CA ARG A 245 -5.53 25.77 -3.24
C ARG A 245 -4.47 26.77 -2.82
N SER A 246 -3.40 26.80 -3.61
CA SER A 246 -2.30 27.75 -3.42
C SER A 246 -2.70 29.14 -3.91
N GLU A 247 -2.51 30.14 -3.07
CA GLU A 247 -2.61 31.55 -3.48
C GLU A 247 -1.47 31.91 -4.45
N PRO A 248 -1.67 32.87 -5.38
CA PRO A 248 -0.60 33.34 -6.27
C PRO A 248 0.65 33.79 -5.52
N GLN A 249 1.83 33.35 -5.97
CA GLN A 249 3.13 33.69 -5.40
C GLN A 249 4.06 34.26 -6.47
N THR A 250 5.16 34.86 -6.03
CA THR A 250 6.28 35.22 -6.91
C THR A 250 7.38 34.15 -6.77
N PRO A 251 7.62 33.31 -7.79
CA PRO A 251 8.66 32.30 -7.70
C PRO A 251 10.07 32.91 -7.73
N PRO A 252 11.04 32.30 -7.01
CA PRO A 252 12.43 32.72 -7.05
C PRO A 252 13.08 32.52 -8.43
N GLU A 253 12.59 31.53 -9.19
CA GLU A 253 13.01 31.22 -10.55
C GLU A 253 11.78 31.29 -11.47
N PRO A 254 11.54 32.44 -12.14
CA PRO A 254 10.45 32.57 -13.11
C PRO A 254 10.57 31.54 -14.23
N ASP A 255 9.42 31.10 -14.76
CA ASP A 255 9.29 30.20 -15.92
C ASP A 255 9.81 28.76 -15.76
N ARG A 256 10.43 28.39 -14.63
CA ARG A 256 10.83 26.99 -14.36
C ARG A 256 9.63 26.05 -14.23
N PHE A 257 8.52 26.54 -13.69
CA PHE A 257 7.30 25.76 -13.45
C PHE A 257 6.06 26.50 -13.96
N PRO A 258 4.99 25.77 -14.33
CA PRO A 258 3.66 26.34 -14.48
C PRO A 258 3.26 27.13 -13.21
N ALA A 259 2.53 28.23 -13.38
CA ALA A 259 2.21 29.16 -12.28
C ALA A 259 1.61 28.45 -11.06
N GLU A 260 0.70 27.51 -11.30
CA GLU A 260 0.04 26.72 -10.25
C GLU A 260 0.99 25.83 -9.43
N VAL A 261 2.02 25.28 -10.08
CA VAL A 261 3.06 24.47 -9.46
C VAL A 261 4.02 25.37 -8.67
N ALA A 262 4.47 26.46 -9.31
CA ALA A 262 5.32 27.46 -8.68
C ALA A 262 4.70 28.04 -7.39
N ASN A 263 3.41 28.39 -7.43
CA ASN A 263 2.68 28.90 -6.27
C ASN A 263 2.69 27.89 -5.10
N ALA A 264 2.41 26.62 -5.40
CA ALA A 264 2.40 25.57 -4.39
C ALA A 264 3.79 25.32 -3.79
N LEU A 265 4.83 25.31 -4.62
CA LEU A 265 6.22 25.11 -4.18
C LEU A 265 6.72 26.27 -3.32
N VAL A 266 6.42 27.52 -3.68
CA VAL A 266 6.81 28.69 -2.86
C VAL A 266 6.13 28.67 -1.50
N ILE A 267 4.83 28.34 -1.44
CA ILE A 267 4.13 28.18 -0.15
C ILE A 267 4.72 27.01 0.64
N ALA A 268 5.12 25.93 -0.03
CA ALA A 268 5.78 24.77 0.56
C ALA A 268 7.22 25.02 1.03
N GLY A 269 7.75 26.23 0.82
CA GLY A 269 9.06 26.65 1.30
C GLY A 269 10.17 26.67 0.26
N TRP A 270 9.86 26.51 -1.04
CA TRP A 270 10.86 26.60 -2.10
C TRP A 270 11.49 28.00 -2.17
N ARG A 271 12.72 28.12 -1.65
CA ARG A 271 13.51 29.34 -1.57
C ARG A 271 14.99 28.98 -1.70
N PRO A 272 15.54 28.90 -2.92
CA PRO A 272 16.93 28.53 -3.14
C PRO A 272 17.89 29.34 -2.27
N HIS A 273 18.78 28.65 -1.56
CA HIS A 273 19.69 29.25 -0.60
C HIS A 273 21.06 28.56 -0.63
N PHE A 274 22.12 29.31 -0.34
CA PHE A 274 23.50 28.78 -0.39
C PHE A 274 23.76 27.61 0.58
N GLY A 275 22.94 27.47 1.62
CA GLY A 275 23.04 26.40 2.62
C GLY A 275 22.36 25.08 2.22
N ASP A 276 21.69 25.02 1.06
CA ASP A 276 20.88 23.87 0.65
C ASP A 276 21.74 22.61 0.43
N GLU A 277 22.96 22.77 -0.07
CA GLU A 277 23.92 21.66 -0.23
C GLU A 277 24.28 21.02 1.12
N VAL A 278 24.55 21.86 2.14
CA VAL A 278 24.87 21.39 3.50
C VAL A 278 23.67 20.71 4.14
N SER A 279 22.47 21.24 3.93
CA SER A 279 21.21 20.65 4.40
C SER A 279 20.95 19.28 3.78
N ALA A 280 21.12 19.17 2.46
CA ALA A 280 20.97 17.94 1.70
C ALA A 280 22.00 16.89 2.14
N ALA A 281 23.28 17.24 2.20
CA ALA A 281 24.35 16.34 2.65
C ALA A 281 24.13 15.83 4.09
N THR A 282 23.64 16.71 4.98
CA THR A 282 23.30 16.33 6.36
C THR A 282 22.10 15.38 6.40
N SER A 283 21.11 15.59 5.54
CA SER A 283 19.93 14.72 5.45
C SER A 283 20.29 13.36 4.89
N VAL A 284 21.11 13.31 3.83
CA VAL A 284 21.66 12.08 3.26
C VAL A 284 22.38 11.26 4.33
N ARG A 285 23.34 11.86 5.04
CA ARG A 285 24.11 11.17 6.09
C ARG A 285 23.19 10.51 7.12
N LYS A 286 22.20 11.25 7.63
CA LYS A 286 21.28 10.75 8.66
C LYS A 286 20.34 9.66 8.16
N VAL A 287 19.97 9.69 6.89
CA VAL A 287 19.17 8.61 6.27
C VAL A 287 20.02 7.35 6.14
N SER A 288 21.28 7.50 5.72
CA SER A 288 22.23 6.38 5.62
C SER A 288 22.65 5.78 6.97
N GLU A 289 22.43 6.47 8.08
CA GLU A 289 22.61 5.93 9.44
C GLU A 289 21.48 4.96 9.84
N VAL A 290 20.33 4.99 9.15
CA VAL A 290 19.22 4.06 9.39
C VAL A 290 19.37 2.86 8.47
N SER A 291 19.48 1.68 9.07
CA SER A 291 19.56 0.41 8.34
C SER A 291 18.18 -0.25 8.30
N GLY A 292 17.87 -0.88 7.17
CA GLY A 292 16.84 -1.91 7.11
C GLY A 292 17.36 -3.21 7.72
N THR A 293 16.60 -4.28 7.51
CA THR A 293 16.95 -5.62 7.99
C THR A 293 18.11 -6.22 7.20
N THR A 294 18.11 -6.01 5.87
CA THR A 294 19.11 -6.59 4.97
C THR A 294 19.85 -5.55 4.12
N HIS A 295 19.29 -4.33 3.99
CA HIS A 295 19.84 -3.26 3.18
C HIS A 295 20.06 -1.96 3.96
N THR A 296 20.88 -1.07 3.39
CA THR A 296 21.11 0.29 3.88
C THR A 296 21.00 1.27 2.72
N HIS A 297 20.60 2.51 3.03
CA HIS A 297 20.53 3.56 2.01
C HIS A 297 21.92 4.06 1.62
N ALA A 298 22.27 3.94 0.35
CA ALA A 298 23.48 4.51 -0.23
C ALA A 298 23.13 5.67 -1.16
N SER A 299 23.71 6.86 -0.90
CA SER A 299 23.50 8.03 -1.73
C SER A 299 24.34 8.02 -3.01
N PHE A 300 23.95 8.85 -3.97
CA PHE A 300 24.57 9.04 -5.27
C PHE A 300 24.31 10.49 -5.75
N PRO A 301 25.03 10.99 -6.76
CA PRO A 301 24.96 12.40 -7.16
C PRO A 301 23.54 12.90 -7.45
N ALA A 302 22.71 12.11 -8.13
CA ALA A 302 21.33 12.50 -8.45
C ALA A 302 20.46 12.70 -7.19
N ALA A 303 20.64 11.88 -6.15
CA ALA A 303 19.93 12.03 -4.88
C ALA A 303 20.33 13.32 -4.16
N LEU A 304 21.62 13.63 -4.12
CA LEU A 304 22.12 14.87 -3.52
C LEU A 304 21.59 16.08 -4.28
N ALA A 305 21.70 16.09 -5.62
CA ALA A 305 21.21 17.17 -6.46
C ALA A 305 19.70 17.42 -6.27
N THR A 306 18.91 16.35 -6.21
CA THR A 306 17.46 16.42 -5.98
C THR A 306 17.12 17.06 -4.63
N LEU A 307 17.78 16.60 -3.57
CA LEU A 307 17.57 17.13 -2.21
C LEU A 307 18.11 18.55 -2.03
N THR A 308 19.13 18.95 -2.78
CA THR A 308 19.64 20.32 -2.82
C THR A 308 18.70 21.26 -3.57
N ALA A 309 18.05 20.80 -4.64
CA ALA A 309 17.10 21.62 -5.39
C ALA A 309 15.83 21.96 -4.57
N PHE A 310 15.38 21.02 -3.73
CA PHE A 310 14.13 21.14 -2.97
C PHE A 310 14.24 20.63 -1.52
N PRO A 311 15.09 21.24 -0.68
CA PRO A 311 15.32 20.74 0.67
C PRO A 311 14.10 21.00 1.57
N GLY A 312 13.50 19.92 2.08
CA GLY A 312 12.53 20.04 3.17
C GLY A 312 11.16 20.60 2.78
N LEU A 313 10.77 20.50 1.49
CA LEU A 313 9.44 20.92 1.04
C LEU A 313 8.33 20.22 1.82
N VAL A 314 7.28 20.96 2.17
CA VAL A 314 6.02 20.43 2.73
C VAL A 314 4.86 21.12 2.04
N THR A 315 4.18 20.41 1.14
CA THR A 315 3.07 20.98 0.37
C THR A 315 1.76 20.94 1.15
N ALA A 316 0.91 21.93 0.89
CA ALA A 316 -0.46 21.96 1.42
C ALA A 316 -1.52 21.79 0.32
N ARG A 317 -1.14 21.95 -0.96
CA ARG A 317 -2.02 21.79 -2.13
C ARG A 317 -2.66 20.41 -2.09
N GLN A 318 -3.99 20.41 -2.13
CA GLN A 318 -4.79 19.20 -2.23
C GLN A 318 -6.12 19.49 -2.92
N GLY A 319 -6.63 18.55 -3.71
CA GLY A 319 -7.86 18.74 -4.46
C GLY A 319 -7.87 17.98 -5.79
N PRO A 320 -8.93 18.14 -6.59
CA PRO A 320 -8.99 17.56 -7.92
C PRO A 320 -7.83 18.03 -8.80
N GLY A 321 -7.15 17.09 -9.45
CA GLY A 321 -6.12 17.36 -10.46
C GLY A 321 -6.59 17.16 -11.89
N GLU A 322 -5.66 17.17 -12.84
CA GLU A 322 -5.94 16.92 -14.26
C GLU A 322 -6.50 15.51 -14.51
N ALA A 323 -6.00 14.50 -13.80
CA ALA A 323 -6.38 13.10 -13.96
C ALA A 323 -6.53 12.35 -12.63
N VAL A 324 -5.70 12.64 -11.63
CA VAL A 324 -5.75 12.06 -10.28
C VAL A 324 -5.83 13.16 -9.21
N TRP A 325 -6.29 12.80 -8.01
CA TRP A 325 -6.34 13.70 -6.88
C TRP A 325 -4.93 14.14 -6.48
N ILE A 326 -4.78 15.44 -6.26
CA ILE A 326 -3.54 16.03 -5.75
C ILE A 326 -3.53 15.82 -4.24
N SER A 327 -2.56 15.05 -3.77
CA SER A 327 -2.36 14.76 -2.35
C SER A 327 -1.21 15.60 -1.80
N ARG A 328 -1.27 15.91 -0.50
CA ARG A 328 -0.14 16.56 0.19
C ARG A 328 1.07 15.65 0.24
N PHE A 329 2.22 16.17 -0.14
CA PHE A 329 3.50 15.48 -0.05
C PHE A 329 4.60 16.35 0.56
N GLU A 330 5.69 15.68 0.95
CA GLU A 330 6.87 16.27 1.55
C GLU A 330 8.16 15.68 0.96
N VAL A 331 9.20 16.52 0.85
CA VAL A 331 10.57 16.11 0.49
C VAL A 331 11.40 16.12 1.78
N ARG A 332 11.12 15.14 2.64
CA ARG A 332 11.77 14.95 3.95
C ARG A 332 12.26 13.51 4.08
N PRO A 333 13.47 13.18 3.59
CA PRO A 333 13.87 11.79 3.43
C PRO A 333 14.05 11.05 4.76
N ARG A 334 14.28 11.79 5.86
CA ARG A 334 14.33 11.21 7.21
C ARG A 334 13.01 10.60 7.68
N LYS A 335 11.87 11.04 7.14
CA LYS A 335 10.54 10.49 7.48
C LYS A 335 10.30 9.11 6.87
N VAL A 336 11.13 8.72 5.90
CA VAL A 336 11.07 7.44 5.18
C VAL A 336 12.44 6.76 5.20
N ALA A 337 13.26 6.99 6.25
CA ALA A 337 14.61 6.42 6.35
C ALA A 337 14.61 4.91 6.68
N HIS A 338 13.47 4.37 7.12
CA HIS A 338 13.29 2.95 7.42
C HIS A 338 12.78 2.17 6.20
N THR A 339 13.12 2.61 4.97
CA THR A 339 12.56 2.05 3.72
C THR A 339 13.62 1.33 2.88
N ALA A 340 14.72 0.92 3.52
CA ALA A 340 15.90 0.43 2.82
C ALA A 340 15.63 -0.90 2.11
N ASP A 341 14.90 -1.83 2.73
CA ASP A 341 14.62 -3.12 2.12
C ASP A 341 13.57 -3.00 0.99
N SER A 342 12.54 -2.17 1.17
CA SER A 342 11.49 -1.93 0.18
C SER A 342 12.04 -1.21 -1.05
N LEU A 343 12.92 -0.23 -0.85
CA LEU A 343 13.59 0.43 -1.97
C LEU A 343 14.65 -0.45 -2.62
N ALA A 344 15.28 -1.38 -1.89
CA ALA A 344 16.19 -2.35 -2.50
C ALA A 344 15.45 -3.40 -3.36
N ASP A 345 14.30 -3.89 -2.89
CA ASP A 345 13.40 -4.76 -3.67
C ASP A 345 13.02 -4.10 -5.00
N PHE A 346 12.57 -2.84 -4.93
CA PHE A 346 12.18 -2.12 -6.13
C PHE A 346 13.37 -1.73 -7.02
N ALA A 347 14.53 -1.40 -6.43
CA ALA A 347 15.76 -1.13 -7.17
C ALA A 347 16.22 -2.35 -7.99
N ALA A 348 16.05 -3.57 -7.45
CA ALA A 348 16.38 -4.80 -8.17
C ALA A 348 15.52 -4.99 -9.42
N VAL A 349 14.24 -4.59 -9.36
CA VAL A 349 13.31 -4.61 -10.51
C VAL A 349 13.68 -3.53 -11.53
N LEU A 350 14.02 -2.33 -11.09
CA LEU A 350 14.40 -1.22 -11.97
C LEU A 350 15.79 -1.37 -12.61
N GLY A 351 16.66 -2.19 -12.02
CA GLY A 351 18.08 -2.26 -12.38
C GLY A 351 18.85 -0.97 -12.06
N ALA A 352 18.35 -0.15 -11.13
CA ALA A 352 18.94 1.14 -10.75
C ALA A 352 18.81 1.37 -9.24
N ARG A 353 19.85 1.92 -8.61
CA ARG A 353 19.83 2.23 -7.17
C ARG A 353 18.82 3.31 -6.86
N LEU A 354 18.12 3.19 -5.72
CA LEU A 354 17.13 4.15 -5.24
C LEU A 354 17.57 4.82 -3.92
N PHE A 355 17.16 6.08 -3.76
CA PHE A 355 17.33 6.84 -2.53
C PHE A 355 16.00 7.49 -2.13
N PRO A 356 15.58 7.42 -0.85
CA PRO A 356 14.31 7.98 -0.42
C PRO A 356 14.34 9.51 -0.45
N LEU A 357 13.25 10.14 -0.89
CA LEU A 357 13.05 11.59 -0.92
C LEU A 357 12.10 12.08 0.17
N GLY A 358 11.04 11.33 0.45
CA GLY A 358 9.98 11.78 1.34
C GLY A 358 8.70 10.96 1.18
N SER A 359 7.55 11.57 1.47
CA SER A 359 6.27 10.85 1.46
C SER A 359 5.11 11.67 0.90
N GLU A 360 4.12 10.99 0.34
CA GLU A 360 2.79 11.53 0.07
C GLU A 360 1.85 11.01 1.17
N ARG A 361 1.39 11.90 2.05
CA ARG A 361 0.54 11.62 3.23
C ARG A 361 1.00 10.47 4.14
N GLN A 362 2.30 10.16 4.21
CA GLN A 362 2.82 8.96 4.90
C GLN A 362 2.25 7.63 4.37
N GLU A 363 1.60 7.64 3.20
CA GLU A 363 1.03 6.48 2.51
C GLU A 363 1.96 6.05 1.36
N SER A 364 2.37 7.00 0.51
CA SER A 364 3.34 6.72 -0.56
C SER A 364 4.75 7.13 -0.16
N ILE A 365 5.74 6.31 -0.50
CA ILE A 365 7.17 6.64 -0.42
C ILE A 365 7.59 7.27 -1.73
N LEU A 366 8.18 8.46 -1.68
CA LEU A 366 8.82 9.09 -2.83
C LEU A 366 10.31 8.71 -2.86
N ALA A 367 10.82 8.29 -4.00
CA ALA A 367 12.22 7.92 -4.18
C ALA A 367 12.77 8.44 -5.51
N VAL A 368 14.08 8.66 -5.56
CA VAL A 368 14.83 9.00 -6.78
C VAL A 368 15.81 7.90 -7.09
N ASP A 369 16.04 7.61 -8.36
CA ASP A 369 17.08 6.68 -8.78
C ASP A 369 18.40 7.37 -9.14
N GLU A 370 19.43 6.58 -9.41
CA GLU A 370 20.76 7.10 -9.75
C GLU A 370 20.84 7.86 -11.09
N HIS A 371 19.79 7.78 -11.92
CA HIS A 371 19.64 8.55 -13.15
C HIS A 371 18.84 9.85 -12.95
N GLY A 372 18.31 10.09 -11.75
CA GLY A 372 17.49 11.27 -11.42
C GLY A 372 15.99 11.07 -11.64
N ARG A 373 15.56 9.88 -12.07
CA ARG A 373 14.14 9.55 -12.27
C ARG A 373 13.45 9.41 -10.92
N VAL A 374 12.23 9.92 -10.80
CA VAL A 374 11.49 9.93 -9.54
C VAL A 374 10.31 8.96 -9.59
N PHE A 375 10.12 8.22 -8.51
CA PHE A 375 9.11 7.19 -8.36
C PHE A 375 8.31 7.36 -7.06
N ALA A 376 7.11 6.80 -7.06
CA ALA A 376 6.26 6.66 -5.88
C ALA A 376 5.94 5.18 -5.64
N LEU A 377 5.95 4.75 -4.38
CA LEU A 377 5.59 3.38 -3.96
C LEU A 377 4.51 3.47 -2.87
N ASP A 378 3.34 2.89 -3.12
CA ASP A 378 2.20 2.88 -2.19
C ASP A 378 1.48 1.54 -2.21
N GLN A 379 0.34 1.45 -1.52
CA GLN A 379 -0.48 0.24 -1.44
C GLN A 379 -1.08 -0.21 -2.78
N ALA A 380 -1.12 0.66 -3.80
CA ALA A 380 -1.67 0.35 -5.12
C ALA A 380 -0.59 -0.07 -6.14
N GLY A 381 0.69 0.12 -5.80
CA GLY A 381 1.83 -0.33 -6.61
C GLY A 381 2.96 0.67 -6.64
N GLU A 382 3.69 0.64 -7.76
CA GLU A 382 4.85 1.48 -8.00
C GLU A 382 4.62 2.33 -9.27
N TRP A 383 5.08 3.58 -9.25
CA TRP A 383 4.68 4.60 -10.23
C TRP A 383 5.87 5.45 -10.67
N PHE A 384 6.00 5.70 -11.97
CA PHE A 384 6.98 6.63 -12.52
C PHE A 384 6.40 8.05 -12.57
N LEU A 385 6.95 8.96 -11.76
CA LEU A 385 6.44 10.33 -11.62
C LEU A 385 7.05 11.31 -12.63
N GLY A 386 8.32 11.11 -13.01
CA GLY A 386 9.02 12.02 -13.90
C GLY A 386 10.47 11.63 -14.14
N ALA A 387 11.01 12.11 -15.26
CA ALA A 387 12.41 11.88 -15.65
C ALA A 387 13.41 12.62 -14.75
N ASP A 388 12.94 13.64 -14.05
CA ASP A 388 13.66 14.43 -13.06
C ASP A 388 12.69 14.95 -11.98
N ILE A 389 13.23 15.65 -10.98
CA ILE A 389 12.44 16.20 -9.87
C ILE A 389 11.44 17.27 -10.31
N ASP A 390 11.74 18.08 -11.33
CA ASP A 390 10.84 19.14 -11.79
C ASP A 390 9.60 18.54 -12.47
N ALA A 391 9.82 17.54 -13.32
CA ALA A 391 8.77 16.75 -13.94
C ALA A 391 7.91 16.05 -12.87
N ALA A 392 8.54 15.44 -11.85
CA ALA A 392 7.83 14.75 -10.79
C ALA A 392 6.97 15.69 -9.94
N LEU A 393 7.50 16.85 -9.53
CA LEU A 393 6.76 17.86 -8.79
C LEU A 393 5.59 18.41 -9.62
N THR A 394 5.79 18.59 -10.92
CA THR A 394 4.73 19.00 -11.85
C THR A 394 3.64 17.94 -11.95
N THR A 395 4.01 16.66 -12.09
CA THR A 395 3.06 15.53 -12.10
C THR A 395 2.21 15.50 -10.83
N LEU A 396 2.84 15.60 -9.66
CA LEU A 396 2.14 15.58 -8.37
C LEU A 396 1.23 16.80 -8.17
N LEU A 397 1.73 18.01 -8.43
CA LEU A 397 1.01 19.25 -8.12
C LEU A 397 -0.08 19.63 -9.13
N LEU A 398 -0.03 19.07 -10.35
CA LEU A 398 -1.12 19.16 -11.32
C LEU A 398 -2.04 17.94 -11.28
N GLY A 399 -1.69 16.89 -10.52
CA GLY A 399 -2.46 15.66 -10.42
C GLY A 399 -2.58 14.94 -11.77
N ARG A 400 -1.45 14.80 -12.47
CA ARG A 400 -1.37 14.00 -13.70
C ARG A 400 -1.28 12.53 -13.35
N ALA A 401 -1.85 11.67 -14.19
CA ALA A 401 -1.76 10.23 -14.02
C ALA A 401 -0.32 9.76 -14.34
N PRO A 402 0.46 9.26 -13.37
CA PRO A 402 1.76 8.69 -13.66
C PRO A 402 1.62 7.28 -14.27
N ALA A 403 2.65 6.86 -15.01
CA ALA A 403 2.70 5.50 -15.54
C ALA A 403 2.96 4.51 -14.39
N ARG A 404 2.23 3.39 -14.39
CA ARG A 404 2.46 2.30 -13.42
C ARG A 404 3.67 1.48 -13.86
N VAL A 405 4.54 1.18 -12.93
CA VAL A 405 5.67 0.27 -13.14
C VAL A 405 5.17 -1.16 -12.97
N ARG A 406 5.42 -1.99 -13.99
CA ARG A 406 5.09 -3.42 -13.99
C ARG A 406 6.11 -4.20 -13.15
N ASP A 407 5.77 -5.44 -12.82
CA ASP A 407 6.67 -6.31 -12.03
C ASP A 407 7.96 -6.69 -12.78
N ASP A 408 8.06 -6.43 -14.09
CA ASP A 408 9.27 -6.55 -14.91
C ASP A 408 10.10 -5.25 -15.01
N GLY A 409 9.68 -4.18 -14.34
CA GLY A 409 10.36 -2.89 -14.31
C GLY A 409 10.04 -1.96 -15.49
N THR A 410 9.14 -2.33 -16.40
CA THR A 410 8.70 -1.48 -17.52
C THR A 410 7.51 -0.58 -17.13
N TRP A 411 7.32 0.56 -17.82
CA TRP A 411 6.17 1.46 -17.63
C TRP A 411 5.73 2.14 -18.93
#